data_AF-A0A0G0LR98-F1
#
_entry.id   AF-A0A0G0LR98-F1
#
_cell.length_a   1.000
_cell.length_b   1.000
_cell.length_c   1.000
_cell.angle_alpha   90.00
_cell.angle_beta   90.00
_cell.angle_gamma   90.00
#
_symmetry.space_group_name_H-M   'P 1'
#
loop_
_entity.id
_entity.type
_entity.pdbx_description
1 polymer ?
#
loop_
_entity_poly.entity_id
_entity_poly.type
_entity_poly.pdbx_seq_one_letter_code
_entity_poly.pdbx_strand_id
1 'polypeptide(L)'
;MLSKLKGGIAVFARFRRISWSKKLLYIYVFGLILGIIMLLLYAFFPSLRLCSSIFGQQICTPAGIFLTLALSLPGYLIAGNLLSFIPELPWGISLVIVIVVSAFFYYLAGWLVDQKLAKKMTTTKFSKYLIIFVFVVLLLVLISLI
;
A
#
# COMPACT_ATOMS: atom_id res chain seq x y z
N MET A 1 -19.36 17.10 24.76
CA MET A 1 -19.03 17.11 23.31
C MET A 1 -17.70 17.82 22.98
N LEU A 2 -17.30 18.88 23.71
CA LEU A 2 -16.04 19.62 23.46
C LEU A 2 -14.73 18.85 23.74
N SER A 3 -14.71 17.82 24.61
CA SER A 3 -13.47 17.07 24.90
C SER A 3 -13.03 16.14 23.75
N LYS A 4 -13.99 15.59 22.99
CA LYS A 4 -13.70 14.75 21.81
C LYS A 4 -13.08 15.57 20.66
N LEU A 5 -13.47 16.84 20.50
CA LEU A 5 -12.87 17.73 19.50
C LEU A 5 -11.40 18.05 19.82
N LYS A 6 -11.07 18.32 21.10
CA LYS A 6 -9.69 18.55 21.53
C LYS A 6 -8.79 17.32 21.32
N GLY A 7 -9.33 16.13 21.55
CA GLY A 7 -8.64 14.87 21.26
C GLY A 7 -8.35 14.69 19.77
N GLY A 8 -9.33 14.92 18.90
CA GLY A 8 -9.16 14.84 17.44
C GLY A 8 -8.13 15.83 16.89
N ILE A 9 -8.14 17.08 17.38
CA ILE A 9 -7.19 18.12 16.97
C ILE A 9 -5.77 17.79 17.48
N ALA A 10 -5.63 17.27 18.69
CA ALA A 10 -4.33 16.85 19.23
C ALA A 10 -3.75 15.65 18.46
N VAL A 11 -4.57 14.67 18.09
CA VAL A 11 -4.17 13.52 17.25
C VAL A 11 -3.76 13.99 15.86
N PHE A 12 -4.51 14.91 15.26
CA PHE A 12 -4.19 15.49 13.96
C PHE A 12 -2.89 16.32 13.97
N ALA A 13 -2.68 17.12 15.03
CA ALA A 13 -1.45 17.88 15.23
C ALA A 13 -0.22 16.97 15.46
N ARG A 14 -0.39 15.85 16.15
CA ARG A 14 0.66 14.84 16.34
C ARG A 14 0.97 14.13 15.02
N PHE A 15 -0.05 13.76 14.24
CA PHE A 15 0.11 13.18 12.91
C PHE A 15 0.88 14.12 11.98
N ARG A 16 0.63 15.44 12.05
CA ARG A 16 1.35 16.44 11.23
C ARG A 16 2.86 16.41 11.45
N ARG A 17 3.34 16.18 12.68
CA ARG A 17 4.77 16.15 13.05
C ARG A 17 5.48 14.84 12.72
N ILE A 18 4.75 13.80 12.35
CA ILE A 18 5.33 12.50 11.97
C ILE A 18 5.92 12.59 10.56
N SER A 19 7.07 11.95 10.35
CA SER A 19 7.74 11.85 9.05
C SER A 19 6.83 11.15 8.01
N TRP A 20 6.93 11.53 6.74
CA TRP A 20 6.13 10.95 5.66
C TRP A 20 6.39 9.46 5.48
N SER A 21 7.64 9.02 5.70
CA SER A 21 8.03 7.61 5.83
C SER A 21 7.11 6.83 6.78
N LYS A 22 6.90 7.36 7.99
CA LYS A 22 6.04 6.73 9.00
C LYS A 22 4.55 6.90 8.66
N LYS A 23 4.14 8.05 8.10
CA LYS A 23 2.74 8.29 7.69
C LYS A 23 2.27 7.29 6.64
N LEU A 24 3.03 7.09 5.57
CA LEU A 24 2.65 6.14 4.51
C LEU A 24 2.65 4.71 5.02
N LEU A 25 3.62 4.34 5.87
CA LEU A 25 3.62 3.03 6.54
C LEU A 25 2.36 2.84 7.41
N TYR A 26 1.98 3.84 8.22
CA TYR A 26 0.77 3.76 9.03
C TYR A 26 -0.50 3.71 8.19
N ILE A 27 -0.57 4.45 7.07
CA ILE A 27 -1.69 4.39 6.13
C ILE A 27 -1.80 2.97 5.56
N TYR A 28 -0.68 2.36 5.18
CA TYR A 28 -0.65 0.99 4.68
C TYR A 28 -1.16 -0.01 5.73
N VAL A 29 -0.60 0.01 6.93
CA VAL A 29 -0.99 -0.91 8.02
C VAL A 29 -2.45 -0.69 8.43
N PHE A 30 -2.89 0.56 8.55
CA PHE A 30 -4.27 0.87 8.87
C PHE A 30 -5.22 0.41 7.76
N GLY A 31 -4.84 0.60 6.49
CA GLY A 31 -5.60 0.11 5.35
C GLY A 31 -5.71 -1.41 5.31
N LEU A 32 -4.64 -2.14 5.66
CA LEU A 32 -4.69 -3.60 5.80
C LEU A 32 -5.67 -4.04 6.89
N ILE A 33 -5.59 -3.43 8.07
CA ILE A 33 -6.51 -3.72 9.18
C ILE A 33 -7.95 -3.42 8.77
N LEU A 34 -8.19 -2.28 8.12
CA LEU A 34 -9.50 -1.91 7.62
C LEU A 34 -10.02 -2.94 6.59
N GLY A 35 -9.15 -3.41 5.68
CA GLY A 35 -9.48 -4.46 4.72
C GLY A 35 -9.89 -5.77 5.38
N ILE A 36 -9.17 -6.19 6.43
CA ILE A 36 -9.52 -7.38 7.24
C ILE A 36 -10.86 -7.19 7.95
N ILE A 37 -11.10 -6.02 8.55
CA ILE A 37 -12.36 -5.72 9.22
C ILE A 37 -13.51 -5.74 8.20
N MET A 38 -13.34 -5.14 7.03
CA MET A 38 -14.36 -5.17 5.97
C MET A 38 -14.59 -6.59 5.43
N LEU A 39 -13.56 -7.42 5.37
CA LEU A 39 -13.68 -8.83 5.00
C LEU A 39 -14.51 -9.62 6.03
N LEU A 40 -14.27 -9.40 7.32
CA LEU A 40 -15.04 -10.02 8.39
C LEU A 40 -16.49 -9.54 8.37
N LEU A 41 -16.72 -8.24 8.15
CA LEU A 41 -18.05 -7.65 8.02
C LEU A 41 -18.80 -8.16 6.79
N TYR A 42 -18.10 -8.54 5.71
CA TYR A 42 -18.72 -9.12 4.53
C TYR A 42 -19.48 -10.42 4.83
N ALA A 43 -19.04 -11.21 5.82
CA ALA A 43 -19.77 -12.40 6.27
C ALA A 43 -21.17 -12.07 6.83
N PHE A 44 -21.37 -10.85 7.33
CA PHE A 44 -22.64 -10.37 7.87
C PHE A 44 -23.39 -9.43 6.91
N PHE A 45 -22.66 -8.72 6.04
CA PHE A 45 -23.18 -7.76 5.07
C PHE A 45 -22.63 -8.08 3.67
N PRO A 46 -23.24 -9.04 2.94
CA PRO A 46 -22.78 -9.45 1.62
C PRO A 46 -22.95 -8.37 0.54
N SER A 47 -23.60 -7.25 0.85
CA SER A 47 -23.68 -6.04 0.01
C SER A 47 -22.35 -5.27 -0.08
N LEU A 48 -21.36 -5.57 0.75
CA LEU A 48 -20.01 -4.98 0.72
C LEU A 48 -19.14 -5.54 -0.42
N ARG A 49 -19.67 -5.54 -1.65
CA ARG A 49 -18.94 -5.95 -2.86
C ARG A 49 -18.58 -4.71 -3.69
N LEU A 50 -17.35 -4.70 -4.19
CA LEU A 50 -16.90 -3.76 -5.20
C LEU A 50 -16.82 -4.52 -6.52
N CYS A 51 -17.58 -4.05 -7.51
CA CYS A 51 -17.53 -4.57 -8.86
C CYS A 51 -16.70 -3.59 -9.71
N SER A 52 -15.62 -4.08 -10.31
CA SER A 52 -14.87 -3.32 -11.31
C SER A 52 -14.92 -4.03 -12.65
N SER A 53 -15.06 -3.26 -13.72
CA SER A 53 -14.87 -3.77 -15.07
C SER A 53 -13.37 -3.93 -15.32
N ILE A 54 -12.89 -5.18 -15.33
CA ILE A 54 -11.52 -5.50 -15.70
C ILE A 54 -11.61 -6.29 -17.01
N PHE A 55 -10.97 -5.79 -18.08
CA PHE A 55 -10.99 -6.41 -19.41
C PHE A 55 -12.40 -6.69 -19.98
N GLY A 56 -13.37 -5.82 -19.69
CA GLY A 56 -14.74 -5.94 -20.21
C GLY A 56 -15.62 -6.95 -19.47
N GLN A 57 -15.10 -7.65 -18.45
CA GLN A 57 -15.88 -8.49 -17.57
C GLN A 57 -16.07 -7.81 -16.20
N GLN A 58 -17.29 -7.87 -15.66
CA GLN A 58 -17.57 -7.38 -14.31
C GLN A 58 -17.10 -8.41 -13.28
N ILE A 59 -16.03 -8.08 -12.57
CA ILE A 59 -15.53 -8.88 -11.45
C ILE A 59 -15.96 -8.21 -10.15
N CYS A 60 -16.83 -8.88 -9.40
CA CYS A 60 -17.27 -8.43 -8.09
C CYS A 60 -16.47 -9.13 -7.00
N THR A 61 -15.68 -8.36 -6.26
CA THR A 61 -14.90 -8.85 -5.12
C THR A 61 -15.38 -8.18 -3.83
N PRO A 62 -15.35 -8.88 -2.69
CA PRO A 62 -15.58 -8.25 -1.39
C PRO A 62 -14.66 -7.05 -1.21
N ALA A 63 -15.20 -5.93 -0.73
CA ALA A 63 -14.47 -4.66 -0.65
C ALA A 63 -13.18 -4.77 0.18
N GLY A 64 -13.19 -5.62 1.21
CA GLY A 64 -12.00 -5.93 2.00
C GLY A 64 -10.88 -6.57 1.19
N ILE A 65 -11.20 -7.57 0.35
CA ILE A 65 -10.22 -8.24 -0.53
C ILE A 65 -9.64 -7.23 -1.52
N PHE A 66 -10.51 -6.45 -2.16
CA PHE A 66 -10.10 -5.44 -3.13
C PHE A 66 -9.15 -4.41 -2.52
N LEU A 67 -9.48 -3.88 -1.34
CA LEU A 67 -8.66 -2.89 -0.64
C LEU A 67 -7.29 -3.47 -0.24
N THR A 68 -7.27 -4.67 0.33
CA THR A 68 -6.04 -5.35 0.75
C THR A 68 -5.12 -5.66 -0.44
N LEU A 69 -5.70 -6.10 -1.57
CA LEU A 69 -4.96 -6.34 -2.82
C LEU A 69 -4.41 -5.05 -3.41
N ALA A 70 -5.21 -3.98 -3.49
CA ALA A 70 -4.78 -2.70 -4.04
C ALA A 70 -3.64 -2.08 -3.20
N LEU A 71 -3.72 -2.17 -1.88
CA LEU A 71 -2.65 -1.73 -0.97
C LEU A 71 -1.40 -2.60 -1.07
N SER A 72 -1.56 -3.91 -1.29
CA SER A 72 -0.42 -4.85 -1.36
C SER A 72 0.11 -5.04 -2.78
N LEU A 73 -0.44 -4.31 -3.76
CA LEU A 73 -0.04 -4.37 -5.17
C LEU A 73 1.46 -4.18 -5.37
N PRO A 74 2.14 -3.23 -4.70
CA PRO A 74 3.59 -3.07 -4.86
C PRO A 74 4.37 -4.31 -4.42
N GLY A 75 3.99 -4.93 -3.30
CA GLY A 75 4.60 -6.17 -2.84
C GLY A 75 4.28 -7.36 -3.75
N TYR A 76 3.07 -7.43 -4.32
CA TYR A 76 2.74 -8.46 -5.30
C TYR A 76 3.58 -8.34 -6.57
N LEU A 77 3.81 -7.13 -7.08
CA LEU A 77 4.63 -6.90 -8.26
C LEU A 77 6.11 -7.23 -8.02
N ILE A 78 6.64 -6.87 -6.85
CA ILE A 78 8.05 -7.08 -6.52
C ILE A 78 8.29 -8.53 -6.07
N ALA A 79 7.58 -8.96 -5.02
CA ALA A 79 7.79 -10.25 -4.40
C ALA A 79 7.08 -11.38 -5.15
N GLY A 80 5.87 -11.16 -5.69
CA GLY A 80 5.17 -12.19 -6.45
C GLY A 80 5.97 -12.65 -7.67
N ASN A 81 6.68 -11.73 -8.33
CA ASN A 81 7.58 -12.07 -9.42
C ASN A 81 8.86 -12.80 -8.96
N LEU A 82 9.36 -12.55 -7.75
CA LEU A 82 10.50 -13.31 -7.21
C LEU A 82 10.06 -14.71 -6.73
N LEU A 83 8.85 -14.80 -6.18
CA LEU A 83 8.27 -16.01 -5.63
C LEU A 83 7.81 -16.99 -6.72
N SER A 84 7.47 -16.53 -7.92
CA SER A 84 7.14 -17.41 -9.04
C SER A 84 8.30 -18.32 -9.46
N PHE A 85 9.54 -17.94 -9.17
CA PHE A 85 10.73 -18.75 -9.43
C PHE A 85 11.04 -19.78 -8.32
N ILE A 86 10.33 -19.74 -7.18
CA ILE A 86 10.54 -20.66 -6.07
C ILE A 86 9.36 -21.63 -5.99
N PRO A 87 9.54 -22.91 -6.39
CA PRO A 87 8.47 -23.89 -6.29
C PRO A 87 8.13 -24.17 -4.81
N GLU A 88 6.82 -24.33 -4.54
CA GLU A 88 6.26 -24.85 -3.28
C GLU A 88 6.41 -24.00 -2.01
N LEU A 89 6.45 -22.66 -2.12
CA LEU A 89 6.37 -21.83 -0.91
C LEU A 89 4.96 -21.89 -0.28
N PRO A 90 4.83 -22.17 1.03
CA PRO A 90 3.55 -22.11 1.72
C PRO A 90 2.88 -20.74 1.54
N TRP A 91 1.59 -20.75 1.19
CA TRP A 91 0.81 -19.54 0.89
C TRP A 91 0.91 -18.47 1.97
N GLY A 92 0.95 -18.88 3.25
CA GLY A 92 1.09 -17.96 4.39
C GLY A 92 2.42 -17.21 4.40
N ILE A 93 3.52 -17.88 4.04
CA ILE A 93 4.86 -17.28 3.97
C ILE A 93 4.91 -16.29 2.80
N SER A 94 4.37 -16.66 1.64
CA SER A 94 4.26 -15.77 0.48
C SER A 94 3.50 -14.49 0.83
N LEU A 95 2.40 -14.61 1.59
CA LEU A 95 1.58 -13.48 2.04
C LEU A 95 2.37 -12.55 2.99
N VAL A 96 3.11 -13.11 3.94
CA VAL A 96 3.99 -12.31 4.83
C VAL A 96 5.05 -11.56 4.01
N ILE A 97 5.68 -12.21 3.04
CA ILE A 97 6.68 -11.58 2.19
C ILE A 97 6.07 -10.40 1.41
N VAL A 98 4.90 -10.60 0.79
CA VAL A 98 4.19 -9.53 0.08
C VAL A 98 3.88 -8.34 1.00
N ILE A 99 3.43 -8.60 2.24
CA ILE A 99 3.14 -7.55 3.22
C ILE A 99 4.42 -6.78 3.61
N VAL A 100 5.51 -7.50 3.89
CA VAL A 100 6.79 -6.90 4.30
C VAL A 100 7.37 -6.05 3.17
N VAL A 101 7.35 -6.55 1.94
CA VAL A 101 7.87 -5.82 0.77
C VAL A 101 7.00 -4.60 0.47
N SER A 102 5.67 -4.71 0.58
CA SER A 102 4.77 -3.55 0.45
C SER A 102 5.05 -2.51 1.54
N ALA A 103 5.18 -2.93 2.80
CA ALA A 103 5.50 -2.04 3.91
C ALA A 103 6.82 -1.29 3.69
N PHE A 104 7.85 -2.01 3.22
CA PHE A 104 9.13 -1.41 2.87
C PHE A 104 8.99 -0.40 1.73
N PHE A 105 8.21 -0.71 0.69
CA PHE A 105 7.94 0.20 -0.43
C PHE A 105 7.27 1.50 0.04
N TYR A 106 6.21 1.43 0.85
CA TYR A 106 5.54 2.61 1.39
C TYR A 106 6.44 3.45 2.30
N TYR A 107 7.27 2.79 3.11
CA TYR A 107 8.27 3.47 3.93
C TYR A 107 9.29 4.22 3.07
N LEU A 108 9.83 3.58 2.03
CA LEU A 108 10.83 4.16 1.13
C LEU A 108 10.26 5.33 0.32
N ALA A 109 9.02 5.19 -0.16
CA ALA A 109 8.29 6.25 -0.84
C ALA A 109 8.13 7.47 0.08
N GLY A 110 7.79 7.26 1.35
CA GLY A 110 7.64 8.34 2.32
C GLY A 110 8.99 8.95 2.72
N TRP A 111 10.06 8.15 2.75
CA TRP A 111 11.42 8.64 2.98
C TRP A 111 11.92 9.53 1.84
N LEU A 112 11.62 9.21 0.58
CA LEU A 112 11.93 10.09 -0.56
C LEU A 112 11.23 11.44 -0.43
N VAL A 113 9.97 11.46 0.03
CA VAL A 113 9.23 12.70 0.31
C VAL A 113 9.88 13.48 1.45
N ASP A 114 10.27 12.81 2.53
CA ASP A 114 10.98 13.43 3.67
C ASP A 114 12.30 14.09 3.23
N GLN A 115 13.08 13.43 2.36
CA GLN A 115 14.34 13.99 1.83
C GLN A 115 14.12 15.28 1.03
N LYS A 116 13.04 15.35 0.23
CA LYS A 116 12.66 16.56 -0.50
C LYS A 116 12.25 17.69 0.43
N LEU A 117 11.39 17.39 1.42
CA LEU A 117 10.86 18.39 2.35
C LEU A 117 11.93 18.95 3.29
N ALA A 118 12.90 18.12 3.68
CA ALA A 118 14.06 18.55 4.46
C ALA A 118 15.07 19.39 3.65
N LYS A 119 14.79 19.71 2.37
CA LYS A 119 15.69 20.38 1.42
C LYS A 119 17.06 19.70 1.26
N LYS A 120 17.17 18.41 1.64
CA LYS A 120 18.40 17.62 1.49
C LYS A 120 18.66 17.20 0.04
N MET A 121 17.68 17.38 -0.85
CA MET A 121 17.80 17.16 -2.29
C MET A 121 17.38 18.39 -3.08
N THR A 122 18.12 18.69 -4.16
CA THR A 122 17.67 19.62 -5.19
C THR A 122 16.48 19.04 -5.94
N THR A 123 15.64 19.90 -6.53
CA THR A 123 14.49 19.49 -7.35
C THR A 123 14.91 18.56 -8.49
N THR A 124 16.04 18.83 -9.14
CA THR A 124 16.63 18.00 -10.19
C THR A 124 16.98 16.59 -9.71
N LYS A 125 17.62 16.45 -8.53
CA LYS A 125 17.95 15.13 -7.97
C LYS A 125 16.69 14.37 -7.56
N PHE A 126 15.72 15.03 -6.94
CA PHE A 126 14.45 14.41 -6.55
C PHE A 126 13.69 13.89 -7.77
N SER A 127 13.56 14.70 -8.83
CA SER A 127 12.89 14.28 -10.06
C SER A 127 13.59 13.08 -10.70
N LYS A 128 14.93 13.04 -10.71
CA LYS A 128 15.69 11.88 -11.20
C LYS A 128 15.36 10.61 -10.41
N TYR A 129 15.35 10.66 -9.07
CA TYR A 129 14.97 9.51 -8.25
C TYR A 129 13.51 9.09 -8.45
N LEU A 130 12.60 10.05 -8.59
CA LEU A 130 11.19 9.77 -8.84
C LEU A 130 11.00 9.10 -10.21
N ILE A 131 11.67 9.60 -11.25
CA ILE A 131 11.65 8.99 -12.59
C ILE A 131 12.18 7.56 -12.51
N ILE A 132 13.35 7.34 -11.89
CA ILE A 132 13.92 6.00 -11.72
C ILE A 132 12.94 5.08 -10.98
N PHE A 133 12.34 5.58 -9.89
CA PHE A 133 11.37 4.83 -9.10
C PHE A 133 10.15 4.41 -9.93
N VAL A 134 9.56 5.35 -10.68
CA VAL A 134 8.43 5.07 -11.56
C VAL A 134 8.82 4.10 -12.67
N PHE A 135 10.01 4.26 -13.26
CA PHE A 135 10.51 3.37 -14.32
C PHE A 135 10.72 1.94 -13.81
N VAL A 136 11.30 1.78 -12.60
CA VAL A 136 11.46 0.47 -11.95
C VAL A 136 10.11 -0.18 -11.68
N VAL A 137 9.12 0.57 -11.18
CA VAL A 137 7.76 0.06 -10.97
C VAL A 137 7.13 -0.38 -12.29
N LEU A 138 7.24 0.42 -13.36
CA LEU A 138 6.76 0.06 -14.70
C LEU A 138 7.43 -1.21 -15.24
N LEU A 139 8.74 -1.36 -15.03
CA LEU A 139 9.49 -2.54 -15.46
C LEU A 139 9.04 -3.80 -14.70
N LEU A 140 8.81 -3.68 -13.40
CA LEU A 140 8.25 -4.77 -12.58
C LEU A 140 6.83 -5.16 -13.03
N VAL A 141 5.99 -4.17 -13.36
CA VAL A 141 4.66 -4.42 -13.94
C VAL A 141 4.78 -5.16 -15.28
N LEU A 142 5.69 -4.71 -16.14
CA LEU A 142 5.91 -5.33 -17.44
C LEU A 142 6.37 -6.79 -17.30
N ILE A 143 7.30 -7.08 -16.39
CA ILE A 143 7.76 -8.45 -16.12
C ILE A 143 6.62 -9.31 -15.56
N SER A 144 5.77 -8.76 -14.68
CA SER A 144 4.63 -9.50 -14.13
C SER A 144 3.52 -9.82 -15.14
N LEU A 145 3.54 -9.18 -16.32
CA LEU A 145 2.61 -9.42 -17.43
C LEU A 145 3.12 -10.48 -18.42
N ILE A 146 4.37 -10.92 -18.31
CA ILE A 146 5.01 -11.97 -19.13
C ILE A 146 4.80 -13.32 -18.45
#